data_AF-B3T0H9-F1
#
_entry.id   AF-B3T0H9-F1
#
_cell.length_a   1.000
_cell.length_b   1.000
_cell.length_c   1.000
_cell.angle_alpha   90.00
_cell.angle_beta   90.00
_cell.angle_gamma   90.00
#
_symmetry.space_group_name_H-M   'P 1'
#
loop_
_entity.id
_entity.type
_entity.pdbx_description
1 polymer ?
#
loop_
_entity_poly.entity_id
_entity_poly.type
_entity_poly.pdbx_seq_one_letter_code
_entity_poly.pdbx_strand_id
1 'polypeptide(L)'
;MVPKPDVETTTRPSAASRRSDVTRSGVRTQRASASLRAAATSWASVVSTTLTSAPASRSRSCPDGSYIGRQQTTFGAIKRPNPRAYTFFAQTLVGDYNGGSCRFNTREVLHAMQNEDQDKSVEGSLYFLHHCDGKPAIKMSEIHSEPNVRTGEFRDVPVTLKDARSLAESPALDREGFELGCFETGVTDFYDDDQITGIYYPEIDAFLKSATGATSVHIFDHTIRVQDEGKRTRKQVRLPVAPIHNDYTEWSGPKRVRDVMSEAEAERYFGHRFAMVNVWRSIGVSAERLPLTMADARTIRPDDFVASDLVYQDRKGEIFQVRHSMGQEWFYFPDMQPDEVVLLKCFDNATDCLARYTAHGTFENPLAGPHVPPRESIEVRTMVSFAPPA
;
A
#
# COMPACT_ATOMS: atom_id res chain seq x y z
N MET A 1 -28.81 53.59 -16.94
CA MET A 1 -28.83 53.79 -18.40
C MET A 1 -27.59 54.58 -18.80
N VAL A 2 -26.49 53.88 -19.07
CA VAL A 2 -25.29 54.29 -19.86
C VAL A 2 -24.66 52.94 -20.30
N PRO A 3 -24.22 52.76 -21.57
CA PRO A 3 -24.23 51.46 -22.24
C PRO A 3 -22.90 50.69 -22.22
N LYS A 4 -22.99 49.38 -22.50
CA LYS A 4 -21.88 48.45 -22.80
C LYS A 4 -21.25 48.77 -24.17
N PRO A 5 -19.96 48.46 -24.39
CA PRO A 5 -19.43 48.27 -25.74
C PRO A 5 -19.46 46.79 -26.16
N ASP A 6 -19.71 46.62 -27.45
CA ASP A 6 -19.97 45.39 -28.18
C ASP A 6 -18.72 44.54 -28.48
N VAL A 7 -19.04 43.28 -28.75
CA VAL A 7 -18.22 42.19 -29.24
C VAL A 7 -17.78 42.45 -30.69
N GLU A 8 -16.48 42.31 -30.96
CA GLU A 8 -15.97 42.15 -32.33
C GLU A 8 -15.32 40.78 -32.49
N THR A 9 -15.99 39.91 -33.24
CA THR A 9 -15.49 38.66 -33.79
C THR A 9 -14.53 38.93 -34.95
N THR A 10 -13.34 38.33 -34.93
CA THR A 10 -12.53 38.17 -36.15
C THR A 10 -11.89 36.79 -36.22
N THR A 11 -11.96 36.26 -37.43
CA THR A 11 -11.71 34.90 -37.89
C THR A 11 -10.22 34.55 -38.00
N ARG A 12 -9.93 33.25 -37.84
CA ARG A 12 -8.64 32.60 -38.13
C ARG A 12 -8.19 32.78 -39.59
N PRO A 13 -6.88 32.61 -39.84
CA PRO A 13 -6.42 31.79 -40.96
C PRO A 13 -5.50 30.64 -40.55
N SER A 14 -5.62 29.54 -41.29
CA SER A 14 -4.90 28.27 -41.23
C SER A 14 -3.45 28.37 -41.71
N ALA A 15 -2.55 27.55 -41.13
CA ALA A 15 -1.23 27.27 -41.73
C ALA A 15 -0.89 25.77 -41.68
N ALA A 16 -0.91 25.19 -42.89
CA ALA A 16 -0.04 24.16 -43.45
C ALA A 16 0.61 23.08 -42.57
N SER A 17 0.25 21.84 -42.92
CA SER A 17 0.91 20.58 -42.59
C SER A 17 2.38 20.51 -43.02
N ARG A 18 3.26 20.03 -42.13
CA ARG A 18 4.58 19.47 -42.48
C ARG A 18 4.57 17.98 -42.17
N ARG A 19 4.84 17.18 -43.20
CA ARG A 19 5.12 15.74 -43.11
C ARG A 19 6.47 15.54 -42.43
N SER A 20 6.55 14.59 -41.50
CA SER A 20 7.81 14.02 -41.03
C SER A 20 7.82 12.51 -41.29
N ASP A 21 8.94 12.05 -41.84
CA ASP A 21 9.25 10.69 -42.22
C ASP A 21 9.22 9.72 -41.03
N VAL A 22 8.46 8.64 -41.15
CA VAL A 22 8.51 7.49 -40.25
C VAL A 22 9.60 6.54 -40.73
N THR A 23 10.69 6.47 -39.97
CA THR A 23 11.79 5.52 -40.18
C THR A 23 11.37 4.08 -39.87
N ARG A 24 11.82 3.18 -40.76
CA ARG A 24 11.52 1.75 -40.92
C ARG A 24 12.01 0.81 -39.79
N SER A 25 12.19 1.29 -38.55
CA SER A 25 12.73 0.50 -37.42
C SER A 25 11.68 -0.03 -36.43
N GLY A 26 10.47 0.55 -36.39
CA GLY A 26 9.43 0.19 -35.40
C GLY A 26 8.61 -1.09 -35.71
N VAL A 27 8.65 -1.59 -36.95
CA VAL A 27 7.83 -2.75 -37.37
C VAL A 27 8.48 -4.09 -36.99
N ARG A 28 9.79 -4.11 -36.72
CA ARG A 28 10.53 -5.35 -36.39
C ARG A 28 10.45 -5.72 -34.91
N THR A 29 10.30 -4.74 -34.02
CA THR A 29 10.18 -4.92 -32.56
C THR A 29 8.77 -5.36 -32.12
N GLN A 30 7.71 -4.91 -32.79
CA GLN A 30 6.33 -5.35 -32.48
C GLN A 30 6.03 -6.81 -32.87
N ARG A 31 6.70 -7.37 -33.90
CA ARG A 31 6.53 -8.78 -34.26
C ARG A 31 7.25 -9.74 -33.30
N ALA A 32 8.34 -9.30 -32.66
CA ALA A 32 9.06 -10.12 -31.68
C ALA A 32 8.28 -10.25 -30.36
N SER A 33 7.65 -9.17 -29.88
CA SER A 33 6.86 -9.16 -28.65
C SER A 33 5.54 -9.93 -28.75
N ALA A 34 4.90 -9.94 -29.93
CA ALA A 34 3.72 -10.77 -30.19
C ALA A 34 4.05 -12.28 -30.23
N SER A 35 5.22 -12.64 -30.77
CA SER A 35 5.65 -14.04 -30.87
C SER A 35 6.04 -14.64 -29.51
N LEU A 36 6.53 -13.83 -28.57
CA LEU A 36 6.84 -14.24 -27.20
C LEU A 36 5.57 -14.43 -26.34
N ARG A 37 4.55 -13.59 -26.52
CA ARG A 37 3.25 -13.76 -25.84
C ARG A 37 2.51 -15.03 -26.30
N ALA A 38 2.57 -15.37 -27.59
CA ALA A 38 1.95 -16.59 -28.11
C ALA A 38 2.62 -17.88 -27.58
N ALA A 39 3.93 -17.86 -27.34
CA ALA A 39 4.66 -18.99 -26.77
C ALA A 39 4.34 -19.22 -25.28
N ALA A 40 4.12 -18.15 -24.51
CA ALA A 40 3.76 -18.23 -23.08
C ALA A 40 2.35 -18.81 -22.85
N THR A 41 1.37 -18.47 -23.71
CA THR A 41 0.00 -19.00 -23.60
C THR A 41 -0.08 -20.50 -23.90
N SER A 42 0.83 -21.02 -24.74
CA SER A 42 0.91 -22.46 -25.04
C SER A 42 1.50 -23.30 -23.88
N TRP A 43 2.29 -22.69 -22.99
CA TRP A 43 2.90 -23.37 -21.85
C TRP A 43 1.91 -23.62 -20.70
N ALA A 44 0.98 -22.69 -20.45
CA ALA A 44 -0.03 -22.84 -19.40
C ALA A 44 -1.01 -24.01 -19.67
N SER A 45 -1.25 -24.33 -20.95
CA SER A 45 -2.15 -25.43 -21.34
C SER A 45 -1.53 -26.82 -21.15
N VAL A 46 -0.20 -26.97 -21.17
CA VAL A 46 0.48 -28.28 -21.07
C VAL A 46 0.64 -28.71 -19.61
N VAL A 47 0.83 -27.77 -18.69
CA VAL A 47 0.99 -28.07 -17.25
C VAL A 47 -0.32 -28.53 -16.60
N SER A 48 -1.48 -28.14 -17.15
CA SER A 48 -2.80 -28.50 -16.60
C SER A 48 -3.24 -29.93 -16.94
N THR A 49 -2.67 -30.57 -17.97
CA THR A 49 -3.15 -31.89 -18.45
C THR A 49 -2.43 -33.09 -17.83
N THR A 50 -1.37 -32.89 -17.04
CA THR A 50 -0.55 -33.99 -16.48
C THR A 50 -0.77 -34.30 -14.99
N LEU A 51 -1.76 -33.69 -14.32
CA LEU A 51 -2.03 -33.93 -12.89
C LEU A 51 -3.35 -34.67 -12.59
N THR A 52 -4.03 -35.21 -13.60
CA THR A 52 -5.26 -35.98 -13.42
C THR A 52 -5.16 -37.37 -14.06
N SER A 53 -4.40 -38.27 -13.44
CA SER A 53 -4.73 -39.71 -13.38
C SER A 53 -3.60 -40.54 -12.72
N ALA A 54 -3.80 -40.92 -11.46
CA ALA A 54 -3.21 -42.14 -10.92
C ALA A 54 -4.21 -42.80 -9.95
N PRO A 55 -4.42 -44.13 -9.98
CA PRO A 55 -5.56 -44.78 -9.35
C PRO A 55 -5.34 -45.11 -7.86
N ALA A 56 -6.43 -45.14 -7.12
CA ALA A 56 -6.51 -45.46 -5.70
C ALA A 56 -6.15 -46.93 -5.39
N SER A 57 -5.17 -47.15 -4.51
CA SER A 57 -4.92 -48.44 -3.87
C SER A 57 -5.49 -48.49 -2.45
N ARG A 58 -6.30 -49.51 -2.19
CA ARG A 58 -6.93 -49.84 -0.90
C ARG A 58 -5.90 -50.26 0.16
N SER A 59 -6.15 -49.94 1.44
CA SER A 59 -5.56 -50.65 2.58
C SER A 59 -6.58 -50.85 3.71
N ARG A 60 -6.69 -52.10 4.16
CA ARG A 60 -7.46 -52.56 5.33
C ARG A 60 -6.55 -52.59 6.58
N SER A 61 -7.14 -52.22 7.72
CA SER A 61 -6.91 -52.62 9.13
C SER A 61 -5.55 -53.19 9.62
N CYS A 62 -5.06 -52.61 10.73
CA CYS A 62 -4.00 -53.07 11.66
C CYS A 62 -4.40 -54.38 12.42
N PRO A 63 -3.48 -55.13 13.08
CA PRO A 63 -2.90 -54.71 14.38
C PRO A 63 -1.43 -55.15 14.64
N ASP A 64 -0.69 -54.37 15.45
CA ASP A 64 0.11 -54.84 16.61
C ASP A 64 1.18 -53.82 17.03
N GLY A 65 1.33 -53.68 18.35
CA GLY A 65 2.01 -52.57 19.00
C GLY A 65 3.54 -52.70 19.08
N SER A 66 4.19 -51.54 19.04
CA SER A 66 5.32 -51.20 19.90
C SER A 66 5.59 -49.69 19.84
N TYR A 67 5.75 -49.11 21.02
CA TYR A 67 6.23 -47.74 21.23
C TYR A 67 7.68 -47.58 20.75
N ILE A 68 8.05 -46.38 20.27
CA ILE A 68 9.21 -45.56 20.68
C ILE A 68 9.19 -44.25 19.84
N GLY A 69 9.34 -43.09 20.50
CA GLY A 69 9.93 -41.89 19.88
C GLY A 69 8.99 -40.70 19.66
N ARG A 70 9.13 -39.66 20.49
CA ARG A 70 8.62 -38.30 20.27
C ARG A 70 9.02 -37.76 18.89
N GLN A 71 8.08 -37.12 18.19
CA GLN A 71 8.26 -35.76 17.68
C GLN A 71 6.90 -35.14 17.34
N GLN A 72 6.71 -33.91 17.80
CA GLN A 72 5.56 -33.05 17.51
C GLN A 72 5.46 -32.81 16.00
N THR A 73 4.31 -33.10 15.41
CA THR A 73 3.95 -32.58 14.08
C THR A 73 3.35 -31.19 14.26
N THR A 74 4.20 -30.17 14.19
CA THR A 74 3.81 -28.83 13.74
C THR A 74 3.41 -28.91 12.27
N PHE A 75 2.15 -28.59 11.94
CA PHE A 75 1.77 -28.24 10.57
C PHE A 75 2.41 -26.89 10.24
N GLY A 76 3.61 -26.93 9.68
CA GLY A 76 4.26 -25.78 9.08
C GLY A 76 3.64 -25.49 7.72
N ALA A 77 3.25 -24.22 7.52
CA ALA A 77 2.89 -23.64 6.24
C ALA A 77 3.85 -24.06 5.13
N ILE A 78 3.31 -24.41 3.96
CA ILE A 78 4.10 -24.63 2.75
C ILE A 78 4.67 -23.28 2.32
N LYS A 79 5.90 -23.00 2.74
CA LYS A 79 6.77 -21.99 2.15
C LYS A 79 7.08 -22.39 0.70
N ARG A 80 7.21 -21.35 -0.14
CA ARG A 80 7.67 -21.38 -1.54
C ARG A 80 8.76 -22.44 -1.82
N PRO A 81 8.85 -23.01 -3.03
CA PRO A 81 9.83 -24.05 -3.32
C PRO A 81 11.27 -23.53 -3.20
N ASN A 82 12.13 -24.39 -2.63
CA ASN A 82 13.56 -24.20 -2.39
C ASN A 82 14.33 -23.84 -3.69
N PRO A 83 15.28 -22.88 -3.68
CA PRO A 83 16.09 -22.50 -4.85
C PRO A 83 16.89 -23.66 -5.48
N ARG A 84 17.07 -24.79 -4.79
CA ARG A 84 17.63 -26.01 -5.40
C ARG A 84 16.73 -26.65 -6.47
N ALA A 85 15.42 -26.37 -6.47
CA ALA A 85 14.49 -26.87 -7.49
C ALA A 85 14.72 -26.25 -8.88
N TYR A 86 15.27 -25.02 -8.95
CA TYR A 86 15.59 -24.36 -10.22
C TYR A 86 16.79 -25.01 -10.93
N THR A 87 17.74 -25.57 -10.16
CA THR A 87 18.92 -26.25 -10.73
C THR A 87 18.53 -27.55 -11.45
N PHE A 88 17.47 -28.21 -10.99
CA PHE A 88 17.03 -29.47 -11.57
C PHE A 88 16.29 -29.27 -12.90
N PHE A 89 15.52 -28.19 -13.05
CA PHE A 89 14.81 -27.87 -14.31
C PHE A 89 15.71 -27.28 -15.39
N ALA A 90 16.77 -26.57 -15.02
CA ALA A 90 17.75 -26.05 -15.98
C ALA A 90 18.64 -27.14 -16.60
N GLN A 91 18.78 -28.31 -15.95
CA GLN A 91 19.56 -29.44 -16.48
C GLN A 91 18.74 -30.37 -17.40
N THR A 92 17.40 -30.33 -17.36
CA THR A 92 16.54 -31.17 -18.20
C THR A 92 16.24 -30.59 -19.59
N LEU A 93 16.73 -29.40 -19.92
CA LEU A 93 16.53 -28.76 -21.24
C LEU A 93 17.73 -28.89 -22.18
N VAL A 94 18.59 -29.88 -21.98
CA VAL A 94 19.58 -30.32 -22.98
C VAL A 94 19.18 -31.71 -23.47
N GLY A 95 18.16 -31.74 -24.33
CA GLY A 95 17.66 -32.95 -24.97
C GLY A 95 17.14 -32.63 -26.37
N ASP A 96 18.01 -32.85 -27.35
CA ASP A 96 17.80 -33.00 -28.81
C ASP A 96 16.87 -32.01 -29.53
N TYR A 97 17.48 -30.90 -29.98
CA TYR A 97 17.11 -30.26 -31.24
C TYR A 97 18.32 -30.29 -32.19
N ASN A 98 18.19 -31.08 -33.25
CA ASN A 98 19.16 -31.11 -34.35
C ASN A 98 19.11 -29.77 -35.11
N GLY A 99 20.17 -28.98 -35.01
CA GLY A 99 20.46 -27.86 -35.91
C GLY A 99 20.55 -26.50 -35.24
N GLY A 100 21.78 -26.11 -34.86
CA GLY A 100 22.14 -24.73 -34.49
C GLY A 100 22.37 -24.53 -33.00
N SER A 101 23.64 -24.56 -32.56
CA SER A 101 23.98 -24.28 -31.16
C SER A 101 23.77 -22.81 -30.83
N CYS A 102 22.68 -22.47 -30.13
CA CYS A 102 22.59 -21.23 -29.37
C CYS A 102 22.86 -21.57 -27.90
N ARG A 103 24.12 -21.43 -27.46
CA ARG A 103 24.47 -21.59 -26.04
C ARG A 103 24.04 -20.32 -25.31
N PHE A 104 22.88 -20.33 -24.68
CA PHE A 104 22.53 -19.30 -23.71
C PHE A 104 23.29 -19.57 -22.42
N ASN A 105 24.15 -18.62 -22.03
CA ASN A 105 24.87 -18.70 -20.77
C ASN A 105 23.85 -18.61 -19.62
N THR A 106 23.69 -19.69 -18.86
CA THR A 106 22.73 -19.77 -17.74
C THR A 106 22.95 -18.63 -16.73
N ARG A 107 24.18 -18.13 -16.61
CA ARG A 107 24.51 -16.98 -15.77
C ARG A 107 23.96 -15.67 -16.32
N GLU A 108 23.93 -15.48 -17.64
CA GLU A 108 23.34 -14.29 -18.28
C GLU A 108 21.82 -14.33 -18.24
N VAL A 109 21.21 -15.51 -18.37
CA VAL A 109 19.75 -15.67 -18.23
C VAL A 109 19.33 -15.44 -16.78
N LEU A 110 20.06 -15.98 -15.80
CA LEU A 110 19.79 -15.71 -14.39
C LEU A 110 20.03 -14.24 -14.03
N HIS A 111 21.06 -13.60 -14.59
CA HIS A 111 21.33 -12.17 -14.37
C HIS A 111 20.31 -11.27 -15.07
N ALA A 112 19.81 -11.66 -16.25
CA ALA A 112 18.72 -10.97 -16.94
C ALA A 112 17.38 -11.13 -16.22
N MET A 113 17.10 -12.33 -15.68
CA MET A 113 15.89 -12.60 -14.87
C MET A 113 15.95 -11.94 -13.49
N GLN A 114 17.13 -11.79 -12.89
CA GLN A 114 17.34 -11.00 -11.67
C GLN A 114 17.27 -9.49 -11.94
N ASN A 115 17.62 -9.04 -13.15
CA ASN A 115 17.55 -7.64 -13.54
C ASN A 115 16.15 -7.20 -14.03
N GLU A 116 15.31 -8.11 -14.55
CA GLU A 116 13.91 -7.80 -14.90
C GLU A 116 13.02 -7.55 -13.67
N ASP A 117 13.43 -8.01 -12.48
CA ASP A 117 12.67 -7.86 -11.23
C ASP A 117 13.08 -6.63 -10.40
N GLN A 118 14.04 -5.82 -10.88
CA GLN A 118 14.67 -4.75 -10.08
C GLN A 118 14.08 -3.34 -10.20
N ASP A 119 13.02 -3.11 -10.98
CA ASP A 119 12.41 -1.77 -11.05
C ASP A 119 10.94 -1.84 -11.47
N LYS A 120 10.12 -2.53 -10.67
CA LYS A 120 8.67 -2.43 -10.82
C LYS A 120 8.24 -1.08 -10.24
N SER A 121 8.08 -0.11 -11.12
CA SER A 121 7.60 1.22 -10.77
C SER A 121 6.55 1.71 -11.76
N VAL A 122 5.78 2.70 -11.32
CA VAL A 122 4.77 3.37 -12.12
C VAL A 122 4.92 4.87 -11.98
N GLU A 123 4.81 5.60 -13.09
CA GLU A 123 4.75 7.05 -13.08
C GLU A 123 3.34 7.50 -12.70
N GLY A 124 3.20 8.19 -11.58
CA GLY A 124 1.93 8.71 -11.08
C GLY A 124 2.03 10.19 -10.74
N SER A 125 0.97 10.72 -10.14
CA SER A 125 0.98 12.07 -9.58
C SER A 125 0.50 12.04 -8.15
N LEU A 126 1.20 12.76 -7.29
CA LEU A 126 0.84 12.94 -5.88
C LEU A 126 0.49 14.40 -5.61
N TYR A 127 -0.49 14.60 -4.75
CA TYR A 127 -1.04 15.92 -4.45
C TYR A 127 -0.39 16.52 -3.21
N PHE A 128 0.53 17.48 -3.41
CA PHE A 128 1.33 18.07 -2.34
C PHE A 128 0.87 19.48 -1.98
N LEU A 129 1.14 19.91 -0.75
CA LEU A 129 1.07 21.32 -0.38
C LEU A 129 2.19 22.06 -1.11
N HIS A 130 1.83 23.06 -1.93
CA HIS A 130 2.79 23.89 -2.64
C HIS A 130 3.10 25.17 -1.86
N HIS A 131 2.06 25.94 -1.52
CA HIS A 131 2.19 27.22 -0.83
C HIS A 131 1.01 27.46 0.11
N CYS A 132 1.22 28.19 1.19
CA CYS A 132 0.13 28.70 2.02
C CYS A 132 0.59 29.98 2.70
N ASP A 133 -0.27 31.01 2.69
CA ASP A 133 -0.04 32.19 3.51
C ASP A 133 -0.40 31.86 4.95
N GLY A 134 0.60 31.94 5.85
CA GLY A 134 0.45 31.51 7.23
C GLY A 134 0.36 30.00 7.39
N LYS A 135 -0.16 29.57 8.55
CA LYS A 135 -0.28 28.15 8.88
C LYS A 135 -1.46 27.53 8.12
N PRO A 136 -1.26 26.40 7.39
CA PRO A 136 -2.36 25.70 6.74
C PRO A 136 -3.41 25.20 7.74
N ALA A 137 -4.65 25.10 7.28
CA ALA A 137 -5.77 24.61 8.06
C ALA A 137 -6.75 23.80 7.19
N ILE A 138 -7.33 22.78 7.80
CA ILE A 138 -8.42 21.99 7.25
C ILE A 138 -9.64 22.19 8.12
N LYS A 139 -10.70 22.78 7.56
CA LYS A 139 -12.01 22.86 8.20
C LYS A 139 -12.76 21.57 7.88
N MET A 140 -13.03 20.79 8.91
CA MET A 140 -13.67 19.48 8.79
C MET A 140 -15.17 19.66 8.61
N SER A 141 -15.77 19.01 7.62
CA SER A 141 -17.24 18.97 7.52
C SER A 141 -17.83 18.10 8.62
N GLU A 142 -18.96 18.52 9.17
CA GLU A 142 -19.80 17.72 10.08
C GLU A 142 -20.39 16.51 9.37
N ILE A 143 -20.71 16.67 8.09
CA ILE A 143 -21.30 15.64 7.26
C ILE A 143 -20.15 14.88 6.58
N HIS A 144 -19.99 13.61 6.94
CA HIS A 144 -18.92 12.75 6.42
C HIS A 144 -18.93 12.63 4.89
N SER A 145 -20.12 12.76 4.29
CA SER A 145 -20.31 12.73 2.84
C SER A 145 -20.00 14.07 2.15
N GLU A 146 -19.65 15.14 2.87
CA GLU A 146 -19.23 16.41 2.29
C GLU A 146 -17.70 16.60 2.34
N PRO A 147 -17.12 17.36 1.38
CA PRO A 147 -15.69 17.61 1.36
C PRO A 147 -15.25 18.60 2.44
N ASN A 148 -14.06 18.37 3.01
CA ASN A 148 -13.41 19.33 3.89
C ASN A 148 -12.85 20.53 3.09
N VAL A 149 -12.82 21.71 3.71
CA VAL A 149 -12.22 22.91 3.12
C VAL A 149 -10.78 23.05 3.59
N ARG A 150 -9.84 23.23 2.65
CA ARG A 150 -8.40 23.38 2.93
C ARG A 150 -7.93 24.78 2.58
N THR A 151 -7.07 25.36 3.42
CA THR A 151 -6.30 26.54 3.06
C THR A 151 -4.96 26.13 2.44
N GLY A 152 -4.39 27.03 1.63
CA GLY A 152 -3.18 26.76 0.86
C GLY A 152 -3.47 26.28 -0.56
N GLU A 153 -2.45 26.44 -1.40
CA GLU A 153 -2.38 25.92 -2.75
C GLU A 153 -1.73 24.54 -2.72
N PHE A 154 -2.39 23.59 -3.37
CA PHE A 154 -1.90 22.24 -3.55
C PHE A 154 -1.73 21.96 -5.05
N ARG A 155 -0.79 21.08 -5.40
CA ARG A 155 -0.49 20.73 -6.79
C ARG A 155 -0.21 19.25 -6.93
N ASP A 156 -0.65 18.70 -8.06
CA ASP A 156 -0.22 17.40 -8.53
C ASP A 156 1.23 17.49 -9.01
N VAL A 157 2.09 16.67 -8.44
CA VAL A 157 3.50 16.56 -8.82
C VAL A 157 3.74 15.15 -9.37
N PRO A 158 4.25 15.02 -10.60
CA PRO A 158 4.65 13.72 -11.13
C PRO A 158 5.75 13.09 -10.28
N VAL A 159 5.58 11.81 -9.94
CA VAL A 159 6.57 11.04 -9.17
C VAL A 159 6.62 9.60 -9.68
N THR A 160 7.78 8.97 -9.49
CA THR A 160 7.94 7.52 -9.65
C THR A 160 7.51 6.81 -8.36
N LEU A 161 6.52 5.94 -8.46
CA LEU A 161 6.02 5.10 -7.38
C LEU A 161 6.57 3.70 -7.54
N LYS A 162 7.36 3.23 -6.57
CA LYS A 162 8.01 1.92 -6.59
C LYS A 162 7.12 0.86 -5.94
N ASP A 163 7.09 -0.35 -6.51
CA ASP A 163 6.50 -1.52 -5.89
C ASP A 163 7.33 -1.92 -4.66
N ALA A 164 6.78 -1.74 -3.47
CA ALA A 164 7.45 -2.09 -2.22
C ALA A 164 7.76 -3.59 -2.09
N ARG A 165 7.07 -4.47 -2.84
CA ARG A 165 7.35 -5.91 -2.88
C ARG A 165 8.62 -6.24 -3.66
N SER A 166 9.10 -5.33 -4.52
CA SER A 166 10.31 -5.50 -5.31
C SER A 166 11.60 -5.11 -4.58
N LEU A 167 11.48 -4.53 -3.38
CA LEU A 167 12.62 -4.19 -2.55
C LEU A 167 13.40 -5.46 -2.14
N ALA A 168 14.73 -5.36 -2.15
CA ALA A 168 15.61 -6.46 -1.74
C ALA A 168 15.39 -6.87 -0.27
N GLU A 169 15.01 -5.91 0.57
CA GLU A 169 14.58 -6.13 1.94
C GLU A 169 13.20 -5.51 2.12
N SER A 170 12.27 -6.26 2.72
CA SER A 170 10.93 -5.75 3.00
C SER A 170 11.01 -4.50 3.88
N PRO A 171 10.17 -3.48 3.62
CA PRO A 171 10.12 -2.28 4.44
C PRO A 171 9.66 -2.61 5.86
N ALA A 172 10.21 -1.90 6.84
CA ALA A 172 9.93 -2.09 8.25
C ALA A 172 9.47 -0.79 8.92
N LEU A 173 8.59 -0.91 9.92
CA LEU A 173 8.04 0.25 10.64
C LEU A 173 9.11 1.17 11.23
N ASP A 174 10.19 0.63 11.78
CA ASP A 174 11.26 1.43 12.42
C ASP A 174 12.27 2.02 11.43
N ARG A 175 12.25 1.58 10.16
CA ARG A 175 13.20 1.99 9.13
C ARG A 175 12.56 2.88 8.06
N GLU A 176 11.54 2.39 7.35
CA GLU A 176 10.83 3.15 6.31
C GLU A 176 9.58 3.86 6.84
N GLY A 177 9.07 3.46 8.01
CA GLY A 177 7.83 3.99 8.58
C GLY A 177 6.56 3.29 8.09
N PHE A 178 6.70 2.23 7.29
CA PHE A 178 5.60 1.37 6.88
C PHE A 178 6.03 -0.08 6.74
N GLU A 179 5.07 -1.00 6.83
CA GLU A 179 5.30 -2.44 6.74
C GLU A 179 4.06 -3.15 6.17
N LEU A 180 4.27 -4.24 5.42
CA LEU A 180 3.20 -5.10 4.95
C LEU A 180 2.97 -6.24 5.94
N GLY A 181 1.78 -6.26 6.54
CA GLY A 181 1.28 -7.33 7.39
C GLY A 181 0.31 -8.25 6.66
N CYS A 182 0.05 -9.41 7.26
CA CYS A 182 -0.92 -10.38 6.77
C CYS A 182 -1.61 -11.06 7.97
N PHE A 183 -2.94 -10.99 8.01
CA PHE A 183 -3.76 -11.75 8.95
C PHE A 183 -5.20 -11.94 8.41
N GLU A 184 -5.76 -13.12 8.63
CA GLU A 184 -7.16 -13.41 8.34
C GLU A 184 -8.06 -12.72 9.36
N THR A 185 -9.27 -12.33 8.94
CA THR A 185 -10.26 -11.70 9.80
C THR A 185 -11.58 -12.45 9.75
N GLY A 186 -12.24 -12.56 10.91
CA GLY A 186 -13.60 -13.08 11.02
C GLY A 186 -14.69 -12.08 10.61
N VAL A 187 -14.33 -10.83 10.30
CA VAL A 187 -15.29 -9.80 9.87
C VAL A 187 -15.86 -10.15 8.50
N THR A 188 -17.19 -10.12 8.40
CA THR A 188 -17.92 -10.36 7.15
C THR A 188 -18.53 -9.10 6.56
N ASP A 189 -18.83 -8.10 7.39
CA ASP A 189 -19.27 -6.77 6.96
C ASP A 189 -18.50 -5.67 7.70
N PHE A 190 -17.58 -5.01 7.00
CA PHE A 190 -16.83 -3.87 7.54
C PHE A 190 -17.69 -2.60 7.72
N TYR A 191 -18.97 -2.62 7.39
CA TYR A 191 -19.91 -1.53 7.72
C TYR A 191 -20.75 -1.81 8.97
N ASP A 192 -20.52 -2.95 9.63
CA ASP A 192 -21.12 -3.32 10.90
C ASP A 192 -20.16 -3.00 12.04
N ASP A 193 -20.50 -1.98 12.83
CA ASP A 193 -19.66 -1.49 13.93
C ASP A 193 -19.49 -2.55 15.04
N ASP A 194 -20.48 -3.42 15.24
CA ASP A 194 -20.40 -4.50 16.23
C ASP A 194 -19.37 -5.56 15.78
N GLN A 195 -19.26 -5.84 14.49
CA GLN A 195 -18.20 -6.71 13.96
C GLN A 195 -16.82 -6.06 14.03
N ILE A 196 -16.73 -4.76 13.73
CA ILE A 196 -15.44 -4.05 13.83
C ILE A 196 -14.95 -4.05 15.28
N THR A 197 -15.79 -3.64 16.22
CA THR A 197 -15.40 -3.51 17.63
C THR A 197 -15.29 -4.86 18.34
N GLY A 198 -16.18 -5.81 18.03
CA GLY A 198 -16.24 -7.13 18.68
C GLY A 198 -15.30 -8.19 18.09
N ILE A 199 -14.88 -8.04 16.83
CA ILE A 199 -14.03 -9.03 16.14
C ILE A 199 -12.73 -8.39 15.65
N TYR A 200 -12.82 -7.32 14.85
CA TYR A 200 -11.62 -6.76 14.20
C TYR A 200 -10.66 -6.11 15.18
N TYR A 201 -11.16 -5.37 16.17
CA TYR A 201 -10.31 -4.71 17.17
C TYR A 201 -9.49 -5.72 17.99
N PRO A 202 -10.07 -6.82 18.52
CA PRO A 202 -9.28 -7.91 19.12
C PRO A 202 -8.22 -8.51 18.18
N GLU A 203 -8.54 -8.72 16.91
CA GLU A 203 -7.59 -9.24 15.91
C GLU A 203 -6.43 -8.26 15.67
N ILE A 204 -6.73 -6.96 15.56
CA ILE A 204 -5.74 -5.88 15.41
C ILE A 204 -4.83 -5.78 16.64
N ASP A 205 -5.39 -5.83 17.86
CA ASP A 205 -4.61 -5.82 19.11
C ASP A 205 -3.61 -6.99 19.15
N ALA A 206 -4.08 -8.21 18.87
CA ALA A 206 -3.23 -9.39 18.86
C ALA A 206 -2.15 -9.31 17.77
N PHE A 207 -2.54 -8.89 16.56
CA PHE A 207 -1.63 -8.73 15.43
C PHE A 207 -0.54 -7.70 15.73
N LEU A 208 -0.91 -6.50 16.21
CA LEU A 208 0.05 -5.43 16.49
C LEU A 208 1.01 -5.80 17.63
N LYS A 209 0.54 -6.47 18.70
CA LYS A 209 1.43 -7.00 19.76
C LYS A 209 2.45 -7.96 19.18
N SER A 210 2.02 -8.87 18.30
CA SER A 210 2.92 -9.83 17.65
C SER A 210 3.90 -9.17 16.68
N ALA A 211 3.44 -8.20 15.88
CA ALA A 211 4.24 -7.56 14.84
C ALA A 211 5.28 -6.57 15.43
N THR A 212 4.89 -5.85 16.47
CA THR A 212 5.72 -4.75 17.03
C THR A 212 6.46 -5.13 18.30
N GLY A 213 6.01 -6.17 19.03
CA GLY A 213 6.49 -6.48 20.38
C GLY A 213 5.90 -5.56 21.46
N ALA A 214 4.89 -4.76 21.13
CA ALA A 214 4.18 -3.93 22.11
C ALA A 214 3.52 -4.78 23.20
N THR A 215 3.48 -4.23 24.41
CA THR A 215 2.85 -4.86 25.58
C THR A 215 1.37 -4.52 25.66
N SER A 216 0.96 -3.36 25.15
CA SER A 216 -0.43 -2.95 25.05
C SER A 216 -0.71 -2.19 23.75
N VAL A 217 -1.95 -2.31 23.29
CA VAL A 217 -2.48 -1.59 22.15
C VAL A 217 -3.77 -0.91 22.62
N HIS A 218 -3.92 0.37 22.28
CA HIS A 218 -5.14 1.12 22.50
C HIS A 218 -5.69 1.57 21.15
N ILE A 219 -6.88 1.07 20.80
CA ILE A 219 -7.58 1.42 19.57
C ILE A 219 -8.62 2.47 19.94
N PHE A 220 -8.51 3.68 19.38
CA PHE A 220 -9.39 4.79 19.77
C PHE A 220 -10.44 5.13 18.73
N ASP A 221 -10.25 4.77 17.46
CA ASP A 221 -11.28 4.87 16.42
C ASP A 221 -10.85 4.12 15.13
N HIS A 222 -11.75 4.10 14.15
CA HIS A 222 -11.46 3.69 12.78
C HIS A 222 -12.14 4.64 11.79
N THR A 223 -11.78 4.54 10.51
CA THR A 223 -12.44 5.29 9.44
C THR A 223 -12.53 4.47 8.18
N ILE A 224 -13.73 4.40 7.61
CA ILE A 224 -13.97 3.78 6.31
C ILE A 224 -13.96 4.85 5.23
N ARG A 225 -13.27 4.54 4.13
CA ARG A 225 -13.16 5.40 2.95
C ARG A 225 -13.61 4.67 1.70
N VAL A 226 -14.51 5.29 0.95
CA VAL A 226 -15.11 4.74 -0.27
C VAL A 226 -14.97 5.75 -1.40
N GLN A 227 -14.43 5.30 -2.53
CA GLN A 227 -14.27 6.12 -3.73
C GLN A 227 -15.59 6.31 -4.49
N ASP A 228 -16.47 5.30 -4.50
CA ASP A 228 -17.77 5.37 -5.18
C ASP A 228 -18.74 6.35 -4.50
N GLU A 229 -19.17 7.38 -5.22
CA GLU A 229 -20.00 8.47 -4.68
C GLU A 229 -21.36 8.01 -4.17
N GLY A 230 -22.00 7.09 -4.91
CA GLY A 230 -23.33 6.58 -4.55
C GLY A 230 -23.28 5.75 -3.26
N LYS A 231 -22.33 4.83 -3.15
CA LYS A 231 -22.12 4.02 -1.95
C LYS A 231 -21.68 4.88 -0.77
N ARG A 232 -20.78 5.83 -1.01
CA ARG A 232 -20.28 6.77 -0.01
C ARG A 232 -21.41 7.58 0.64
N THR A 233 -22.32 8.13 -0.18
CA THR A 233 -23.50 8.86 0.29
C THR A 233 -24.46 7.94 1.05
N ARG A 234 -24.75 6.73 0.54
CA ARG A 234 -25.64 5.77 1.23
C ARG A 234 -25.10 5.30 2.57
N LYS A 235 -23.79 5.08 2.67
CA LYS A 235 -23.11 4.61 3.89
C LYS A 235 -22.65 5.74 4.81
N GLN A 236 -22.78 7.00 4.39
CA GLN A 236 -22.31 8.19 5.13
C GLN A 236 -20.82 8.11 5.52
N VAL A 237 -19.98 7.64 4.58
CA VAL A 237 -18.53 7.48 4.79
C VAL A 237 -17.72 8.51 4.01
N ARG A 238 -16.40 8.56 4.26
CA ARG A 238 -15.51 9.60 3.71
C ARG A 238 -14.89 9.19 2.37
N LEU A 239 -14.37 10.18 1.64
CA LEU A 239 -13.49 9.91 0.50
C LEU A 239 -12.09 9.48 0.96
N PRO A 240 -11.36 8.72 0.14
CA PRO A 240 -9.89 8.67 0.15
C PRO A 240 -9.25 10.05 0.30
N VAL A 241 -8.20 10.17 1.12
CA VAL A 241 -7.45 11.44 1.24
C VAL A 241 -6.40 11.50 0.14
N ALA A 242 -6.58 12.41 -0.82
CA ALA A 242 -5.62 12.65 -1.89
C ALA A 242 -4.36 13.41 -1.45
N PRO A 243 -4.45 14.52 -0.67
CA PRO A 243 -3.25 15.23 -0.24
C PRO A 243 -2.28 14.35 0.57
N ILE A 244 -0.99 14.48 0.29
CA ILE A 244 0.07 13.81 1.06
C ILE A 244 0.16 14.44 2.45
N HIS A 245 0.08 13.59 3.48
CA HIS A 245 0.04 14.01 4.88
C HIS A 245 0.67 12.98 5.82
N ASN A 246 0.88 13.40 7.08
CA ASN A 246 1.02 12.51 8.23
C ASN A 246 -0.01 12.90 9.29
N ASP A 247 -0.61 11.92 9.96
CA ASP A 247 -1.77 12.13 10.85
C ASP A 247 -1.46 12.84 12.17
N TYR A 248 -0.19 12.91 12.55
CA TYR A 248 0.22 13.52 13.81
C TYR A 248 1.45 14.40 13.64
N THR A 249 1.62 15.30 14.59
CA THR A 249 2.81 16.13 14.74
C THR A 249 3.43 15.86 16.10
N GLU A 250 4.61 16.45 16.34
CA GLU A 250 5.23 16.49 17.66
C GLU A 250 4.31 17.07 18.74
N TRP A 251 3.39 17.95 18.35
CA TRP A 251 2.42 18.53 19.26
C TRP A 251 1.17 17.65 19.40
N SER A 252 0.58 17.19 18.29
CA SER A 252 -0.70 16.48 18.34
C SER A 252 -0.60 15.02 18.78
N GLY A 253 0.54 14.34 18.58
CA GLY A 253 0.76 12.98 19.06
C GLY A 253 0.56 12.87 20.59
N PRO A 254 1.40 13.53 21.42
CA PRO A 254 1.24 13.51 22.87
C PRO A 254 -0.10 14.08 23.34
N LYS A 255 -0.67 15.06 22.62
CA LYS A 255 -2.00 15.57 22.94
C LYS A 255 -3.06 14.49 22.76
N ARG A 256 -3.02 13.71 21.67
CA ARG A 256 -4.03 12.70 21.38
C ARG A 256 -4.03 11.59 22.43
N VAL A 257 -2.87 11.23 22.99
CA VAL A 257 -2.77 10.31 24.15
C VAL A 257 -3.63 10.83 25.31
N ARG A 258 -3.48 12.11 25.69
CA ARG A 258 -4.29 12.73 26.76
C ARG A 258 -5.77 12.85 26.42
N ASP A 259 -6.11 12.98 25.13
CA ASP A 259 -7.50 13.14 24.69
C ASP A 259 -8.31 11.83 24.74
N VAL A 260 -7.66 10.66 24.67
CA VAL A 260 -8.36 9.36 24.52
C VAL A 260 -8.12 8.38 25.66
N MET A 261 -7.21 8.69 26.58
CA MET A 261 -6.86 7.83 27.71
C MET A 261 -7.13 8.52 29.04
N SER A 262 -7.25 7.73 30.11
CA SER A 262 -7.21 8.28 31.47
C SER A 262 -5.84 8.89 31.78
N GLU A 263 -5.78 9.78 32.78
CA GLU A 263 -4.53 10.40 33.22
C GLU A 263 -3.46 9.36 33.60
N ALA A 264 -3.85 8.31 34.34
CA ALA A 264 -2.94 7.24 34.75
C ALA A 264 -2.38 6.44 33.57
N GLU A 265 -3.20 6.16 32.55
CA GLU A 265 -2.75 5.48 31.32
C GLU A 265 -1.83 6.38 30.50
N ALA A 266 -2.17 7.66 30.36
CA ALA A 266 -1.37 8.64 29.62
C ALA A 266 0.03 8.79 30.23
N GLU A 267 0.14 8.94 31.56
CA GLU A 267 1.43 9.01 32.27
C GLU A 267 2.27 7.75 32.05
N ARG A 268 1.63 6.58 32.03
CA ARG A 268 2.30 5.32 31.72
C ARG A 268 2.82 5.25 30.28
N TYR A 269 2.10 5.81 29.31
CA TYR A 269 2.60 5.94 27.94
C TYR A 269 3.78 6.92 27.87
N PHE A 270 3.70 8.08 28.54
CA PHE A 270 4.77 9.08 28.52
C PHE A 270 6.05 8.64 29.23
N GLY A 271 5.94 7.73 30.21
CA GLY A 271 7.10 7.15 30.90
C GLY A 271 7.92 6.14 30.08
N HIS A 272 7.42 5.72 28.90
CA HIS A 272 8.03 4.68 28.08
C HIS A 272 7.97 5.04 26.57
N ARG A 273 8.53 4.17 25.72
CA ARG A 273 8.30 4.28 24.28
C ARG A 273 6.82 3.99 23.99
N PHE A 274 6.22 4.81 23.15
CA PHE A 274 4.95 4.55 22.49
C PHE A 274 4.98 5.05 21.05
N ALA A 275 4.21 4.40 20.19
CA ALA A 275 4.03 4.81 18.81
C ALA A 275 2.55 4.84 18.44
N MET A 276 2.20 5.64 17.45
CA MET A 276 0.90 5.61 16.79
C MET A 276 1.08 4.89 15.46
N VAL A 277 0.41 3.73 15.34
CA VAL A 277 0.50 2.87 14.17
C VAL A 277 -0.91 2.68 13.62
N ASN A 278 -1.16 3.20 12.42
CA ASN A 278 -2.42 2.94 11.73
C ASN A 278 -2.33 1.59 11.02
N VAL A 279 -3.44 0.85 11.03
CA VAL A 279 -3.60 -0.38 10.24
C VAL A 279 -4.58 -0.11 9.11
N TRP A 280 -4.08 -0.09 7.88
CA TRP A 280 -4.86 0.14 6.68
C TRP A 280 -5.13 -1.17 5.95
N ARG A 281 -6.40 -1.42 5.58
CA ARG A 281 -6.83 -2.62 4.85
C ARG A 281 -7.75 -2.25 3.69
N SER A 282 -7.56 -2.89 2.54
CA SER A 282 -8.57 -2.91 1.47
C SER A 282 -9.73 -3.81 1.89
N ILE A 283 -10.95 -3.26 1.94
CA ILE A 283 -12.17 -4.02 2.30
C ILE A 283 -13.09 -4.26 1.10
N GLY A 284 -12.81 -3.61 -0.02
CA GLY A 284 -13.46 -3.87 -1.30
C GLY A 284 -12.73 -4.97 -2.08
N VAL A 285 -13.23 -5.25 -3.29
CA VAL A 285 -12.63 -6.22 -4.22
C VAL A 285 -11.20 -5.84 -4.60
N SER A 286 -10.89 -4.54 -4.63
CA SER A 286 -9.56 -4.04 -4.97
C SER A 286 -9.37 -2.59 -4.49
N ALA A 287 -8.12 -2.23 -4.19
CA ALA A 287 -7.70 -0.84 -4.00
C ALA A 287 -6.91 -0.27 -5.19
N GLU A 288 -6.72 -1.06 -6.26
CA GLU A 288 -5.80 -0.74 -7.37
C GLU A 288 -6.13 0.57 -8.09
N ARG A 289 -7.38 1.03 -8.10
CA ARG A 289 -7.76 2.29 -8.76
C ARG A 289 -7.22 3.53 -8.05
N LEU A 290 -7.18 3.50 -6.71
CA LEU A 290 -6.66 4.56 -5.86
C LEU A 290 -5.83 3.93 -4.73
N PRO A 291 -4.65 3.37 -5.00
CA PRO A 291 -3.87 2.68 -3.97
C PRO A 291 -3.46 3.64 -2.85
N LEU A 292 -3.16 3.08 -1.68
CA LEU A 292 -2.41 3.79 -0.65
C LEU A 292 -0.95 3.90 -1.12
N THR A 293 -0.36 5.08 -0.98
CA THR A 293 1.07 5.30 -1.19
C THR A 293 1.71 5.86 0.07
N MET A 294 2.96 5.49 0.29
CA MET A 294 3.76 5.85 1.45
C MET A 294 5.14 6.31 0.99
N ALA A 295 5.70 7.28 1.67
CA ALA A 295 7.09 7.64 1.48
C ALA A 295 8.01 6.78 2.35
N ASP A 296 9.26 6.59 1.92
CA ASP A 296 10.32 6.19 2.83
C ASP A 296 10.65 7.36 3.76
N ALA A 297 10.37 7.21 5.05
CA ALA A 297 10.58 8.24 6.06
C ALA A 297 12.03 8.78 6.09
N ARG A 298 13.03 7.98 5.69
CA ARG A 298 14.45 8.37 5.67
C ARG A 298 14.77 9.38 4.57
N THR A 299 13.89 9.50 3.59
CA THR A 299 14.09 10.33 2.38
C THR A 299 13.35 11.66 2.47
N ILE A 300 12.41 11.80 3.41
CA ILE A 300 11.67 13.04 3.64
C ILE A 300 12.46 13.94 4.59
N ARG A 301 12.64 15.19 4.21
CA ARG A 301 13.33 16.16 5.07
C ARG A 301 12.38 16.68 6.14
N PRO A 302 12.85 17.00 7.36
CA PRO A 302 12.00 17.62 8.37
C PRO A 302 11.27 18.88 7.88
N ASP A 303 11.93 19.69 7.04
CA ASP A 303 11.34 20.92 6.47
C ASP A 303 10.22 20.67 5.45
N ASP A 304 10.07 19.44 4.96
CA ASP A 304 8.99 19.07 4.05
C ASP A 304 7.65 18.93 4.79
N PHE A 305 7.69 18.66 6.10
CA PHE A 305 6.53 18.55 6.96
C PHE A 305 6.06 19.92 7.44
N VAL A 306 4.84 20.31 7.04
CA VAL A 306 4.23 21.59 7.42
C VAL A 306 3.04 21.34 8.34
N ALA A 307 3.16 21.78 9.59
CA ALA A 307 2.08 21.65 10.57
C ALA A 307 0.82 22.37 10.08
N SER A 308 -0.29 21.64 10.03
CA SER A 308 -1.59 22.09 9.54
C SER A 308 -2.65 21.84 10.60
N ASP A 309 -3.43 22.87 10.91
CA ASP A 309 -4.52 22.75 11.87
C ASP A 309 -5.64 21.87 11.30
N LEU A 310 -6.20 20.97 12.13
CA LEU A 310 -7.50 20.35 11.89
C LEU A 310 -8.54 21.05 12.74
N VAL A 311 -9.45 21.77 12.11
CA VAL A 311 -10.47 22.57 12.78
C VAL A 311 -11.80 21.82 12.70
N TYR A 312 -12.24 21.30 13.84
CA TYR A 312 -13.59 20.80 14.07
C TYR A 312 -14.41 21.86 14.82
N GLN A 313 -15.71 21.66 14.97
CA GLN A 313 -16.55 22.61 15.74
C GLN A 313 -16.20 22.63 17.23
N ASP A 314 -15.87 21.46 17.78
CA ASP A 314 -15.68 21.21 19.20
C ASP A 314 -14.20 21.13 19.61
N ARG A 315 -13.29 20.92 18.66
CA ARG A 315 -11.87 20.72 18.94
C ARG A 315 -10.95 21.18 17.82
N LYS A 316 -9.69 21.39 18.20
CA LYS A 316 -8.58 21.65 17.29
C LYS A 316 -7.56 20.52 17.39
N GLY A 317 -7.32 19.84 16.27
CA GLY A 317 -6.20 18.91 16.07
C GLY A 317 -5.11 19.53 15.21
N GLU A 318 -4.07 18.75 14.91
CA GLU A 318 -2.99 19.15 14.00
C GLU A 318 -2.43 17.91 13.30
N ILE A 319 -2.14 18.05 12.01
CA ILE A 319 -1.47 17.04 11.18
C ILE A 319 -0.29 17.67 10.46
N PHE A 320 0.56 16.89 9.80
CA PHE A 320 1.46 17.44 8.80
C PHE A 320 0.83 17.35 7.41
N GLN A 321 0.87 18.46 6.67
CA GLN A 321 0.86 18.43 5.21
C GLN A 321 2.29 18.30 4.72
N VAL A 322 2.49 17.73 3.53
CA VAL A 322 3.85 17.52 3.00
C VAL A 322 4.07 18.36 1.75
N ARG A 323 5.23 19.01 1.69
CA ARG A 323 5.76 19.66 0.50
C ARG A 323 6.58 18.66 -0.31
N HIS A 324 6.48 18.75 -1.64
CA HIS A 324 7.36 17.99 -2.50
C HIS A 324 8.80 18.50 -2.40
N SER A 325 9.76 17.59 -2.29
CA SER A 325 11.19 17.87 -2.38
C SER A 325 11.92 16.81 -3.21
N MET A 326 13.02 17.22 -3.84
CA MET A 326 13.86 16.29 -4.62
C MET A 326 14.50 15.28 -3.67
N GLY A 327 14.33 13.99 -3.96
CA GLY A 327 14.92 12.88 -3.20
C GLY A 327 13.92 12.08 -2.37
N GLN A 328 12.67 12.54 -2.23
CA GLN A 328 11.60 11.74 -1.63
C GLN A 328 11.37 10.47 -2.46
N GLU A 329 11.40 9.31 -1.81
CA GLU A 329 11.06 8.03 -2.45
C GLU A 329 9.68 7.56 -2.03
N TRP A 330 8.88 7.16 -3.02
CA TRP A 330 7.48 6.80 -2.86
C TRP A 330 7.24 5.35 -3.24
N PHE A 331 6.42 4.68 -2.43
CA PHE A 331 6.15 3.27 -2.51
C PHE A 331 4.65 3.00 -2.45
N TYR A 332 4.25 1.85 -3.00
CA TYR A 332 2.92 1.28 -2.83
C TYR A 332 3.00 -0.25 -2.91
N PHE A 333 1.94 -0.93 -2.49
CA PHE A 333 1.81 -2.38 -2.65
C PHE A 333 0.76 -2.67 -3.73
N PRO A 334 1.15 -3.13 -4.93
CA PRO A 334 0.21 -3.60 -5.93
C PRO A 334 -0.42 -4.94 -5.52
N ASP A 335 -1.59 -5.20 -6.07
CA ASP A 335 -2.37 -6.44 -5.97
C ASP A 335 -2.55 -6.91 -4.52
N MET A 336 -2.85 -5.96 -3.62
CA MET A 336 -3.10 -6.29 -2.21
C MET A 336 -4.25 -7.29 -2.06
N GLN A 337 -3.98 -8.36 -1.32
CA GLN A 337 -4.95 -9.39 -1.00
C GLN A 337 -5.84 -8.96 0.19
N PRO A 338 -7.06 -9.54 0.31
CA PRO A 338 -7.98 -9.16 1.39
C PRO A 338 -7.45 -9.37 2.81
N ASP A 339 -6.51 -10.30 3.00
CA ASP A 339 -5.84 -10.63 4.26
C ASP A 339 -4.58 -9.79 4.52
N GLU A 340 -4.14 -8.98 3.56
CA GLU A 340 -3.01 -8.08 3.71
C GLU A 340 -3.42 -6.73 4.31
N VAL A 341 -2.54 -6.20 5.16
CA VAL A 341 -2.69 -4.87 5.78
C VAL A 341 -1.40 -4.08 5.64
N VAL A 342 -1.51 -2.76 5.53
CA VAL A 342 -0.36 -1.86 5.64
C VAL A 342 -0.34 -1.28 7.05
N LEU A 343 0.77 -1.47 7.75
CA LEU A 343 1.08 -0.74 8.96
C LEU A 343 1.72 0.59 8.58
N LEU A 344 1.20 1.70 9.08
CA LEU A 344 1.72 3.04 8.88
C LEU A 344 2.12 3.64 10.22
N LYS A 345 3.38 4.01 10.37
CA LYS A 345 3.83 4.74 11.54
C LYS A 345 3.50 6.23 11.39
N CYS A 346 2.61 6.71 12.24
CA CYS A 346 2.16 8.10 12.22
C CYS A 346 2.78 8.96 13.32
N PHE A 347 3.33 8.34 14.38
CA PHE A 347 4.09 9.01 15.43
C PHE A 347 4.91 8.00 16.25
N ASP A 348 6.06 8.42 16.79
CA ASP A 348 6.87 7.67 17.75
C ASP A 348 7.58 8.68 18.66
N ASN A 349 7.47 8.50 19.98
CA ASN A 349 8.16 9.37 20.93
C ASN A 349 9.64 9.00 21.09
N ALA A 350 10.07 7.83 20.60
CA ALA A 350 11.49 7.50 20.52
C ALA A 350 12.19 8.41 19.51
N THR A 351 13.33 8.99 19.90
CA THR A 351 14.11 9.90 19.06
C THR A 351 15.35 9.25 18.45
N ASP A 352 15.61 8.00 18.81
CA ASP A 352 16.71 7.16 18.32
C ASP A 352 16.29 6.22 17.17
N CYS A 353 15.00 6.16 16.82
CA CYS A 353 14.52 5.45 15.65
C CYS A 353 14.62 6.30 14.37
N LEU A 354 14.84 5.65 13.23
CA LEU A 354 14.99 6.35 11.94
C LEU A 354 13.66 6.91 11.45
N ALA A 355 12.60 6.10 11.50
CA ALA A 355 11.26 6.51 11.15
C ALA A 355 10.46 6.79 12.43
N ARG A 356 10.29 8.07 12.77
CA ARG A 356 9.36 8.51 13.83
C ARG A 356 7.94 8.68 13.30
N TYR A 357 7.81 9.01 12.03
CA TYR A 357 6.58 9.07 11.27
C TYR A 357 6.91 9.04 9.79
N THR A 358 5.95 8.63 8.96
CA THR A 358 6.05 8.72 7.49
C THR A 358 4.91 9.55 6.90
N ALA A 359 5.03 9.91 5.63
CA ALA A 359 3.95 10.53 4.87
C ALA A 359 3.22 9.50 4.02
N HIS A 360 1.93 9.71 3.83
CA HIS A 360 1.09 8.85 3.01
C HIS A 360 -0.05 9.62 2.34
N GLY A 361 -0.69 8.99 1.38
CA GLY A 361 -1.83 9.53 0.65
C GLY A 361 -2.35 8.53 -0.37
N THR A 362 -2.90 9.04 -1.47
CA THR A 362 -3.34 8.19 -2.58
C THR A 362 -2.92 8.78 -3.91
N PHE A 363 -2.86 7.92 -4.93
CA PHE A 363 -2.59 8.31 -6.31
C PHE A 363 -3.55 7.59 -7.24
N GLU A 364 -3.84 8.20 -8.39
CA GLU A 364 -4.53 7.49 -9.47
C GLU A 364 -3.53 6.55 -10.15
N ASN A 365 -3.79 5.25 -10.05
CA ASN A 365 -2.93 4.25 -10.68
C ASN A 365 -3.19 4.18 -12.19
N PRO A 366 -2.24 4.56 -13.05
CA PRO A 366 -2.44 4.54 -14.49
C PRO A 366 -2.51 3.12 -15.07
N LEU A 367 -2.10 2.11 -14.30
CA LEU A 367 -2.22 0.69 -14.68
C LEU A 367 -3.61 0.12 -14.38
N ALA A 368 -4.42 0.81 -13.55
CA ALA A 368 -5.76 0.37 -13.24
C ALA A 368 -6.70 0.61 -14.43
N GLY A 369 -7.08 -0.47 -15.10
CA GLY A 369 -8.05 -0.42 -16.18
C GLY A 369 -9.45 0.03 -15.70
N PRO A 370 -10.35 0.43 -16.62
CA PRO A 370 -11.69 0.91 -16.29
C PRO A 370 -12.57 -0.13 -15.56
N HIS A 371 -12.22 -1.41 -15.64
CA HIS A 371 -12.91 -2.52 -14.99
C HIS A 371 -12.53 -2.70 -13.51
N VAL A 372 -11.42 -2.12 -13.05
CA VAL A 372 -10.99 -2.21 -11.65
C VAL A 372 -12.02 -1.46 -10.79
N PRO A 373 -12.67 -2.07 -9.79
CA PRO A 373 -13.72 -1.40 -9.03
C PRO A 373 -13.17 -0.20 -8.23
N PRO A 374 -14.03 0.77 -7.87
CA PRO A 374 -13.65 1.85 -6.97
C PRO A 374 -13.14 1.31 -5.63
N ARG A 375 -12.13 1.97 -5.07
CA ARG A 375 -11.53 1.59 -3.80
C ARG A 375 -12.52 1.67 -2.65
N GLU A 376 -12.43 0.68 -1.76
CA GLU A 376 -12.99 0.72 -0.41
C GLU A 376 -11.93 0.25 0.58
N SER A 377 -11.72 1.02 1.65
CA SER A 377 -10.68 0.74 2.64
C SER A 377 -11.13 1.11 4.05
N ILE A 378 -10.59 0.41 5.05
CA ILE A 378 -10.67 0.77 6.46
C ILE A 378 -9.28 1.14 6.98
N GLU A 379 -9.22 2.14 7.84
CA GLU A 379 -8.05 2.49 8.61
C GLU A 379 -8.42 2.45 10.10
N VAL A 380 -7.70 1.64 10.88
CA VAL A 380 -7.84 1.56 12.34
C VAL A 380 -6.67 2.29 12.97
N ARG A 381 -6.95 3.27 13.83
CA ARG A 381 -5.90 4.11 14.43
C ARG A 381 -5.62 3.63 15.84
N THR A 382 -4.35 3.34 16.09
CA THR A 382 -3.92 2.69 17.32
C THR A 382 -2.76 3.42 17.97
N MET A 383 -2.63 3.24 19.28
CA MET A 383 -1.44 3.57 20.04
C MET A 383 -0.87 2.27 20.60
N VAL A 384 0.41 2.03 20.35
CA VAL A 384 1.13 0.87 20.87
C VAL A 384 2.10 1.34 21.95
N SER A 385 2.13 0.64 23.09
CA SER A 385 3.04 0.94 24.20
C SER A 385 4.02 -0.19 24.44
N PHE A 386 5.21 0.16 24.87
CA PHE A 386 6.26 -0.77 25.29
C PHE A 386 6.49 -0.75 26.81
N ALA A 387 5.56 -0.16 27.58
CA ALA A 387 5.61 -0.14 29.04
C ALA A 387 5.49 -1.56 29.62
N PRO A 388 6.28 -1.96 30.63
CA PRO A 388 6.18 -3.30 31.26
C PRO A 388 4.77 -3.51 31.82
N PRO A 389 4.11 -4.69 31.64
CA PRO A 389 2.72 -4.94 32.09
C PRO A 389 2.42 -4.37 33.49
N ALA A 390 1.23 -3.79 33.65
CA ALA A 390 0.82 -3.11 34.87
C ALA A 390 0.73 -4.06 36.08
#